data_AF-A0A951DNF7-F1
#
_entry.id   AF-A0A951DNF7-F1
#
_cell.length_a   1.000
_cell.length_b   1.000
_cell.length_c   1.000
_cell.angle_alpha   90.00
_cell.angle_beta   90.00
_cell.angle_gamma   90.00
#
_symmetry.space_group_name_H-M   'P 1'
#
loop_
_entity.id
_entity.type
_entity.pdbx_description
1 polymer ?
#
loop_
_entity_poly.entity_id
_entity_poly.type
_entity_poly.pdbx_seq_one_letter_code
_entity_poly.pdbx_strand_id
1 'polypeptide(L)'
;MIQIDADDGAVRVELPHGEAATIEGLRPGIPIERGTQRALFLEQEEAETLGKMIDYVLENVRIRSESADNLRAVRPRLEQLFGDGSEE
;
A
#
# COMPACT_ATOMS: atom_id res chain seq x y z
N MET A 1 -14.04 8.72 15.40
CA MET A 1 -13.24 9.61 16.27
C MET A 1 -11.83 9.02 16.39
N ILE A 2 -10.77 9.83 16.56
CA ILE A 2 -9.41 9.32 16.83
C ILE A 2 -9.09 9.65 18.30
N GLN A 3 -8.79 8.63 19.09
CA GLN A 3 -8.29 8.77 20.45
C GLN A 3 -6.83 8.33 20.47
N ILE A 4 -5.96 9.25 20.90
CA ILE A 4 -4.52 9.01 20.97
C ILE A 4 -4.20 8.80 22.45
N ASP A 5 -3.71 7.62 22.80
CA ASP A 5 -3.12 7.37 24.11
C ASP A 5 -1.60 7.48 23.97
N ALA A 6 -1.05 8.59 24.46
CA ALA A 6 0.36 8.90 24.30
C ALA A 6 1.24 8.10 25.28
N ASP A 7 0.67 7.56 26.35
CA ASP A 7 1.39 6.83 27.39
C ASP A 7 1.69 5.38 26.99
N ASP A 8 0.88 4.79 26.09
CA ASP A 8 1.00 3.38 25.69
C ASP A 8 1.51 3.17 24.24
N GLY A 9 1.81 4.26 23.51
CA GLY A 9 2.25 4.18 22.11
C GLY A 9 1.18 3.57 21.18
N ALA A 10 -0.09 3.75 21.53
CA ALA A 10 -1.23 3.16 20.83
C ALA A 10 -2.25 4.22 20.41
N VAL A 11 -2.82 4.05 19.21
CA VAL A 11 -3.89 4.91 18.69
C VAL A 11 -5.13 4.08 18.43
N ARG A 12 -6.25 4.51 19.02
CA ARG A 12 -7.55 3.91 18.79
C ARG A 12 -8.34 4.74 17.78
N VAL A 13 -8.79 4.09 16.71
CA VAL A 13 -9.56 4.71 15.63
C VAL A 13 -10.93 4.06 15.56
N GLU A 14 -11.98 4.88 15.68
CA GLU A 14 -13.34 4.44 15.37
C GLU A 14 -13.65 4.67 13.88
N LEU A 15 -14.05 3.59 13.22
CA LEU A 15 -14.42 3.54 11.82
C LEU A 15 -15.91 3.89 11.62
N PRO A 16 -16.32 4.31 10.41
CA PRO A 16 -17.68 4.83 10.14
C PRO A 16 -18.84 3.86 10.41
N HIS A 17 -18.55 2.56 10.59
CA HIS A 17 -19.54 1.51 10.86
C HIS A 17 -19.57 1.06 12.33
N GLY A 18 -18.93 1.81 13.24
CA GLY A 18 -18.91 1.51 14.68
C GLY A 18 -17.84 0.50 15.11
N GLU A 19 -17.03 0.02 14.17
CA GLU A 19 -15.84 -0.79 14.45
C GLU A 19 -14.72 0.07 15.02
N ALA A 20 -13.97 -0.44 15.99
CA ALA A 20 -12.80 0.23 16.54
C ALA A 20 -11.55 -0.60 16.25
N ALA A 21 -10.52 0.05 15.70
CA ALA A 21 -9.20 -0.55 15.49
C ALA A 21 -8.20 0.10 16.44
N THR A 22 -7.34 -0.72 17.05
CA THR A 22 -6.21 -0.26 17.86
C THR A 22 -4.92 -0.50 17.07
N ILE A 23 -4.11 0.54 16.93
CA ILE A 23 -2.81 0.50 16.27
C ILE A 23 -1.76 0.63 17.37
N GLU A 24 -0.96 -0.41 17.57
CA GLU A 24 0.09 -0.46 18.60
C GLU A 24 1.49 -0.19 17.99
N GLY A 25 2.45 0.18 18.83
CA GLY A 25 3.86 0.32 18.41
C GLY A 25 4.22 1.65 17.74
N LEU A 26 3.41 2.70 17.95
CA LEU A 26 3.67 4.02 17.40
C LEU A 26 4.78 4.71 18.21
N ARG A 27 5.84 5.15 17.51
CA ARG A 27 6.91 5.94 18.12
C ARG A 27 6.57 7.44 18.08
N PRO A 28 7.00 8.22 19.09
CA PRO A 28 6.80 9.67 19.09
C PRO A 28 7.35 10.31 17.80
N GLY A 29 6.54 11.17 17.17
CA GLY A 29 6.94 11.94 15.99
C GLY A 29 6.62 11.31 14.63
N ILE A 30 5.96 10.13 14.58
CA ILE A 30 5.47 9.58 13.31
C ILE A 30 4.23 10.39 12.84
N PRO A 31 4.26 11.00 11.65
CA PRO A 31 3.09 11.69 11.11
C PRO A 31 2.00 10.66 10.77
N ILE A 32 0.80 10.82 11.35
CA ILE A 32 -0.39 10.05 10.98
C ILE A 32 -1.06 10.75 9.81
N GLU A 33 -0.73 10.32 8.58
CA GLU A 33 -1.39 10.82 7.38
C GLU A 33 -2.70 10.07 7.13
N ARG A 34 -3.82 10.80 7.03
CA ARG A 34 -5.11 10.24 6.63
C ARG A 34 -5.15 10.00 5.13
N GLY A 35 -4.31 9.09 4.66
CA GLY A 35 -4.29 8.68 3.26
C GLY A 35 -5.51 7.84 2.94
N THR A 36 -6.33 8.26 1.97
CA THR A 36 -7.16 7.35 1.16
C THR A 36 -6.28 6.48 0.25
N GLN A 37 -5.13 6.03 0.74
CA GLN A 37 -4.32 5.07 0.02
C GLN A 37 -4.97 3.73 0.24
N ARG A 38 -5.58 3.21 -0.83
CA ARG A 38 -5.77 1.78 -0.99
C ARG A 38 -4.38 1.16 -0.99
N ALA A 39 -3.75 1.07 0.17
CA ALA A 39 -2.49 0.39 0.34
C ALA A 39 -2.79 -1.06 -0.01
N LEU A 40 -2.24 -1.49 -1.14
CA LEU A 40 -2.15 -2.91 -1.43
C LEU A 40 -1.15 -3.42 -0.39
N PHE A 41 -1.65 -4.09 0.64
CA PHE A 41 -0.83 -4.86 1.57
C PHE A 41 -0.29 -6.05 0.79
N LEU A 42 0.83 -5.82 0.11
CA LEU A 42 1.55 -6.85 -0.63
C LEU A 42 2.88 -7.04 0.08
N GLU A 43 3.27 -8.29 0.27
CA GLU A 43 4.64 -8.65 0.59
C GLU A 43 5.55 -8.42 -0.63
N GLN A 44 6.86 -8.33 -0.40
CA GLN A 44 7.87 -8.13 -1.45
C GLN A 44 7.70 -9.09 -2.64
N GLU A 45 7.56 -10.40 -2.36
CA GLU A 45 7.38 -11.43 -3.39
C GLU A 45 6.06 -11.28 -4.16
N GLU A 46 5.00 -10.81 -3.49
CA GLU A 46 3.70 -10.58 -4.10
C GLU A 46 3.74 -9.36 -5.04
N ALA A 47 4.44 -8.30 -4.63
CA ALA A 47 4.68 -7.12 -5.45
C ALA A 47 5.50 -7.43 -6.71
N GLU A 48 6.55 -8.25 -6.57
CA GLU A 48 7.34 -8.72 -7.71
C GLU A 48 6.50 -9.57 -8.67
N THR A 49 5.71 -10.49 -8.13
CA THR A 49 4.82 -11.35 -8.91
C THR A 49 3.79 -10.52 -9.67
N LEU A 50 3.18 -9.54 -9.01
CA LEU A 50 2.26 -8.60 -9.65
C LEU A 50 2.96 -7.80 -10.76
N GLY A 51 4.19 -7.34 -10.52
CA GLY A 51 5.01 -6.67 -11.54
C GLY A 51 5.18 -7.53 -12.80
N LYS A 52 5.59 -8.79 -12.63
CA LYS A 52 5.76 -9.76 -13.72
C LYS A 52 4.45 -10.01 -14.48
N MET A 53 3.31 -10.09 -13.77
CA MET A 53 2.01 -10.24 -14.40
C MET A 53 1.62 -9.02 -15.24
N ILE A 54 1.90 -7.81 -14.75
CA ILE A 54 1.66 -6.57 -15.50
C ILE A 54 2.47 -6.55 -16.78
N ASP A 55 3.76 -6.88 -16.71
CA ASP A 55 4.66 -6.94 -17.87
C ASP A 55 4.15 -7.95 -18.89
N TYR A 56 3.79 -9.17 -18.44
CA TYR A 56 3.23 -10.20 -19.30
C TYR A 56 1.96 -9.74 -20.02
N VAL A 57 1.04 -9.09 -19.31
CA VAL A 57 -0.23 -8.60 -19.87
C VAL A 57 0.02 -7.52 -20.92
N LEU A 58 0.95 -6.59 -20.66
CA LEU A 58 1.28 -5.52 -21.60
C LEU A 58 1.92 -6.04 -22.89
N GLU A 59 2.68 -7.12 -22.82
CA GLU A 59 3.40 -7.70 -23.96
C GLU A 59 2.56 -8.72 -24.76
N ASN A 60 1.76 -9.53 -24.07
CA ASN A 60 1.16 -10.74 -24.66
C ASN A 60 -0.36 -10.69 -24.77
N VAL A 61 -1.04 -9.78 -24.08
CA VAL A 61 -2.51 -9.75 -24.02
C VAL A 61 -3.06 -8.54 -24.77
N ARG A 62 -4.01 -8.80 -25.68
CA ARG A 62 -4.74 -7.74 -26.38
C ARG A 62 -5.77 -7.11 -25.44
N ILE A 63 -5.40 -5.99 -24.83
CA ILE A 63 -6.28 -5.19 -23.96
C ILE A 63 -6.62 -3.84 -24.59
N ARG A 64 -7.61 -3.14 -24.02
CA ARG A 64 -7.94 -1.78 -24.43
C ARG A 64 -6.78 -0.83 -24.10
N SER A 65 -6.59 0.20 -24.91
CA SER A 65 -5.51 1.19 -24.73
C SER A 65 -5.54 1.83 -23.35
N GLU A 66 -6.72 2.23 -22.87
CA GLU A 66 -6.92 2.78 -21.54
C GLU A 66 -6.43 1.82 -20.42
N SER A 67 -6.72 0.53 -20.55
CA SER A 67 -6.24 -0.47 -19.59
C SER A 67 -4.72 -0.63 -19.64
N ALA A 68 -4.13 -0.59 -20.84
CA ALA A 68 -2.67 -0.64 -20.99
C ALA A 68 -1.98 0.57 -20.36
N ASP A 69 -2.54 1.77 -20.53
CA ASP A 69 -1.98 2.99 -19.96
C ASP A 69 -2.08 2.98 -18.42
N ASN A 70 -3.20 2.49 -17.88
CA ASN A 70 -3.35 2.29 -16.44
C ASN A 70 -2.32 1.29 -15.88
N LEU A 71 -2.10 0.16 -16.57
CA LEU A 71 -1.12 -0.84 -16.15
C LEU A 71 0.33 -0.30 -16.20
N ARG A 72 0.68 0.47 -17.25
CA ARG A 72 1.98 1.14 -17.35
C ARG A 72 2.20 2.14 -16.22
N ALA A 73 1.15 2.81 -15.76
CA ALA A 73 1.24 3.75 -14.63
C ALA A 73 1.41 3.05 -13.27
N VAL A 74 0.97 1.80 -13.14
CA VAL A 74 1.10 1.02 -11.89
C VAL A 74 2.50 0.46 -11.72
N ARG A 75 3.16 0.01 -12.79
CA ARG A 75 4.49 -0.60 -12.74
C ARG A 75 5.55 0.20 -11.96
N PRO A 76 5.80 1.49 -12.26
CA PRO A 76 6.80 2.27 -11.53
C PRO A 76 6.40 2.58 -10.08
N ARG A 77 5.11 2.48 -9.74
CA ARG A 77 4.64 2.65 -8.36
C ARG A 77 4.95 1.41 -7.52
N LEU A 78 4.86 0.21 -8.10
CA LEU A 78 5.30 -1.01 -7.43
C LEU A 78 6.81 -0.97 -7.17
N GLU A 79 7.60 -0.50 -8.12
CA GLU A 79 9.06 -0.34 -7.93
C GLU A 79 9.40 0.71 -6.87
N GLN A 80 8.67 1.83 -6.78
CA GLN A 80 8.90 2.81 -5.71
C GLN A 80 8.53 2.30 -4.32
N LEU A 81 7.54 1.40 -4.23
CA LEU A 81 7.06 0.87 -2.96
C LEU A 81 7.90 -0.32 -2.47
N PHE A 82 8.49 -1.09 -3.39
CA PHE A 82 9.14 -2.37 -3.08
C PHE A 82 10.55 -2.52 -3.69
N GLY A 83 11.06 -1.56 -4.45
CA GLY A 83 12.35 -1.67 -5.16
C GLY A 83 13.60 -1.53 -4.29
N ASP A 84 13.45 -1.14 -3.02
CA ASP A 84 14.55 -0.88 -2.07
C ASP A 84 14.94 -2.12 -1.23
N GLY A 85 14.41 -3.31 -1.55
CA GLY A 85 14.65 -4.56 -0.82
C GLY A 85 15.69 -5.51 -1.42
N SER A 86 16.38 -5.11 -2.50
CA SER A 86 17.40 -5.93 -3.18
C SER A 86 18.83 -5.48 -2.85
N GLU A 87 19.14 -5.32 -1.57
CA GLU A 87 20.52 -5.36 -1.07
C GLU A 87 20.56 -6.32 0.12
N GLU A 88 20.79 -7.61 -0.13
CA GLU A 88 21.51 -8.56 0.74
C GLU A 88 21.76 -9.90 0.04
#